data_AF-A0A1A8TBS0-F1
#
_entry.id   AF-A0A1A8TBS0-F1
#
_cell.length_a   1.000
_cell.length_b   1.000
_cell.length_c   1.000
_cell.angle_alpha   90.00
_cell.angle_beta   90.00
_cell.angle_gamma   90.00
#
_symmetry.space_group_name_H-M   'P 1'
#
loop_
_entity.id
_entity.type
_entity.pdbx_description
1 polymer ?
#
loop_
_entity_poly.entity_id
_entity_poly.type
_entity_poly.pdbx_seq_one_letter_code
_entity_poly.pdbx_strand_id
1 'polypeptide(L)'
;MIKNIKSAEDIQADIDIKKAADVRATRNVLVDRVTREINRLEDAGKDAKAWRDYRVVLRNVPEQAGFPQEIDWGKQPAAFTGK
;
A
#
# COMPACT_ATOMS: atom_id res chain seq x y z
N MET A 1 -44.15 -11.87 -5.44
CA MET A 1 -42.82 -11.48 -5.96
C MET A 1 -41.82 -11.62 -4.83
N ILE A 2 -40.88 -12.56 -4.92
CA ILE A 2 -39.80 -12.68 -3.94
C ILE A 2 -38.75 -11.64 -4.32
N LYS A 3 -38.44 -10.70 -3.41
CA LYS A 3 -37.32 -9.76 -3.61
C LYS A 3 -36.04 -10.57 -3.54
N ASN A 4 -35.24 -10.53 -4.60
CA ASN A 4 -33.92 -11.17 -4.65
C ASN A 4 -32.96 -10.35 -3.78
N ILE A 5 -32.97 -10.59 -2.47
CA ILE A 5 -32.07 -9.92 -1.52
C ILE A 5 -30.71 -10.62 -1.62
N LYS A 6 -29.64 -9.85 -1.81
CA LYS A 6 -28.26 -10.37 -1.83
C LYS A 6 -28.00 -11.20 -0.57
N SER A 7 -27.30 -12.32 -0.73
CA SER A 7 -26.87 -13.11 0.42
C SER A 7 -25.83 -12.34 1.23
N ALA A 8 -25.60 -12.74 2.48
CA ALA A 8 -24.55 -12.13 3.31
C ALA A 8 -23.15 -12.28 2.67
N GLU A 9 -22.93 -13.37 1.92
CA GLU A 9 -21.68 -13.63 1.21
C GLU A 9 -21.48 -12.68 0.03
N ASP A 10 -22.53 -12.42 -0.77
CA ASP A 10 -22.47 -11.43 -1.84
C ASP A 10 -22.18 -10.01 -1.31
N ILE A 11 -22.77 -9.67 -0.15
CA ILE A 11 -22.51 -8.40 0.52
C ILE A 11 -21.06 -8.31 0.99
N GLN A 12 -20.53 -9.38 1.57
CA GLN A 12 -19.15 -9.42 2.04
C GLN A 12 -18.16 -9.31 0.88
N ALA A 13 -18.41 -10.00 -0.24
CA ALA A 13 -17.58 -9.91 -1.43
C ALA A 13 -17.52 -8.48 -2.00
N ASP A 14 -18.66 -7.77 -2.05
CA ASP A 14 -18.70 -6.36 -2.47
C ASP A 14 -17.91 -5.45 -1.52
N ILE A 15 -17.95 -5.71 -0.22
CA ILE A 15 -17.17 -4.98 0.80
C ILE A 15 -15.67 -5.23 0.59
N ASP A 16 -15.27 -6.48 0.39
CA ASP A 16 -13.87 -6.87 0.18
C ASP A 16 -13.30 -6.24 -1.10
N ILE A 17 -14.08 -6.20 -2.18
CA ILE A 17 -13.69 -5.54 -3.44
C ILE A 17 -13.42 -4.05 -3.21
N LYS A 18 -14.31 -3.35 -2.51
CA LYS A 18 -14.14 -1.92 -2.20
C LYS A 18 -12.92 -1.69 -1.33
N LYS A 19 -12.77 -2.46 -0.25
CA LYS A 19 -11.61 -2.36 0.65
C LYS A 19 -10.30 -2.62 -0.10
N ALA A 20 -10.27 -3.63 -0.98
CA ALA A 20 -9.11 -3.91 -1.81
C ALA A 20 -8.75 -2.75 -2.75
N ALA A 21 -9.76 -2.06 -3.31
CA ALA A 21 -9.53 -0.89 -4.15
C ALA A 21 -8.94 0.27 -3.33
N ASP A 22 -9.51 0.56 -2.16
CA ASP A 22 -9.04 1.62 -1.26
C ASP A 22 -7.59 1.39 -0.82
N VAL A 23 -7.27 0.15 -0.43
CA VAL A 23 -5.91 -0.23 -0.02
C VAL A 23 -4.91 -0.08 -1.17
N ARG A 24 -5.28 -0.48 -2.39
CA ARG A 24 -4.42 -0.28 -3.58
C ARG A 24 -4.21 1.21 -3.87
N ALA A 25 -5.22 2.05 -3.66
CA ALA A 25 -5.10 3.49 -3.82
C ALA A 25 -4.14 4.08 -2.78
N THR A 26 -4.27 3.72 -1.50
CA THR A 26 -3.32 4.10 -0.44
C THR A 26 -1.90 3.65 -0.78
N ARG A 27 -1.73 2.41 -1.22
CA ARG A 27 -0.43 1.85 -1.66
C ARG A 27 0.19 2.70 -2.76
N ASN A 28 -0.60 3.09 -3.77
CA ASN A 28 -0.09 3.90 -4.88
C ASN A 28 0.42 5.27 -4.39
N VAL A 29 -0.33 5.96 -3.53
CA VAL A 29 0.09 7.23 -2.93
C VAL A 29 1.42 7.09 -2.15
N LEU A 30 1.57 6.00 -1.39
CA LEU A 30 2.80 5.72 -0.63
C LEU A 30 3.99 5.40 -1.56
N VAL A 31 3.79 4.57 -2.59
CA VAL A 31 4.82 4.25 -3.57
C VAL A 31 5.30 5.50 -4.32
N ASP A 32 4.39 6.41 -4.66
CA ASP A 32 4.75 7.68 -5.29
C ASP A 32 5.58 8.57 -4.37
N ARG A 33 5.19 8.67 -3.09
CA ARG A 33 5.94 9.42 -2.08
C ARG A 33 7.34 8.84 -1.89
N VAL A 34 7.46 7.52 -1.76
CA VAL A 34 8.75 6.83 -1.62
C VAL A 34 9.61 7.02 -2.86
N THR A 35 9.02 6.99 -4.06
CA THR A 35 9.75 7.23 -5.30
C THR A 35 10.33 8.64 -5.35
N ARG A 36 9.57 9.66 -4.91
CA ARG A 36 10.10 11.04 -4.81
C ARG A 36 11.27 11.14 -3.81
N GLU A 37 11.19 10.42 -2.69
CA GLU A 37 12.27 10.44 -1.70
C GLU A 37 13.54 9.72 -2.18
N ILE A 38 13.39 8.61 -2.91
CA ILE A 38 14.50 7.92 -3.59
C ILE A 38 15.19 8.90 -4.54
N ASN A 39 14.42 9.54 -5.44
CA ASN A 39 14.98 10.51 -6.39
C ASN A 39 15.70 11.66 -5.66
N ARG A 40 15.09 12.24 -4.62
CA ARG A 40 15.70 13.32 -3.82
C ARG A 40 17.05 12.92 -3.24
N LEU A 41 17.18 11.69 -2.73
CA LEU A 41 18.43 11.18 -2.16
C LEU A 41 19.48 10.94 -3.25
N GLU A 42 19.07 10.33 -4.36
CA GLU A 42 19.95 10.07 -5.51
C GLU A 42 20.48 11.38 -6.13
N ASP A 43 19.62 12.37 -6.33
CA ASP A 43 19.99 13.71 -6.83
C ASP A 43 20.98 14.42 -5.90
N ALA A 44 20.92 14.12 -4.59
CA ALA A 44 21.85 14.62 -3.58
C ALA A 44 23.10 13.73 -3.39
N GLY A 45 23.27 12.68 -4.21
CA GLY A 45 24.38 11.73 -4.10
C GLY A 45 24.36 10.87 -2.82
N LYS A 46 23.19 10.70 -2.19
CA LYS A 46 23.01 9.96 -0.93
C LYS A 46 22.49 8.55 -1.18
N ASP A 47 22.74 7.65 -0.21
CA ASP A 47 22.20 6.29 -0.26
C ASP A 47 20.66 6.29 -0.10
N ALA A 48 20.00 5.60 -1.01
CA ALA A 48 18.55 5.41 -1.05
C ALA A 48 18.13 3.94 -0.84
N LYS A 49 19.06 3.03 -0.49
CA LYS A 49 18.78 1.59 -0.39
C LYS A 49 17.59 1.27 0.52
N ALA A 50 17.55 1.83 1.73
CA ALA A 50 16.46 1.57 2.67
C ALA A 50 15.08 1.98 2.12
N TRP A 51 15.02 3.08 1.34
CA TRP A 51 13.79 3.52 0.69
C TRP A 51 13.40 2.60 -0.48
N ARG A 52 14.36 2.06 -1.23
CA ARG A 52 14.09 1.06 -2.27
C ARG A 52 13.55 -0.24 -1.68
N ASP A 53 14.14 -0.72 -0.59
CA ASP A 53 13.67 -1.90 0.13
C ASP A 53 12.23 -1.68 0.63
N TYR A 54 11.95 -0.53 1.23
CA TYR A 54 10.60 -0.16 1.67
C TYR A 54 9.60 -0.06 0.51
N ARG A 55 10.02 0.44 -0.67
CA ARG A 55 9.16 0.45 -1.86
C ARG A 55 8.75 -0.95 -2.32
N VAL A 56 9.63 -1.95 -2.15
CA VAL A 56 9.30 -3.36 -2.45
C VAL A 56 8.24 -3.87 -1.48
N VAL A 57 8.39 -3.60 -0.18
CA VAL A 57 7.38 -3.96 0.84
C VAL A 57 6.00 -3.39 0.45
N LEU A 58 5.94 -2.10 0.11
CA LEU A 58 4.69 -1.46 -0.33
C LEU A 58 4.11 -2.09 -1.60
N ARG A 59 4.95 -2.49 -2.56
CA ARG A 59 4.48 -3.11 -3.81
C ARG A 59 3.85 -4.49 -3.58
N ASN A 60 4.33 -5.22 -2.58
CA ASN A 60 3.89 -6.56 -2.24
C ASN A 60 2.65 -6.58 -1.31
N VAL A 61 2.10 -5.42 -0.92
CA VAL A 61 0.89 -5.35 -0.08
C VAL A 61 -0.27 -6.21 -0.60
N PRO A 62 -0.61 -6.23 -1.92
CA PRO A 62 -1.68 -7.10 -2.43
C PRO A 62 -1.39 -8.61 -2.35
N GLU A 63 -0.17 -9.01 -2.06
CA GLU A 63 0.28 -10.41 -1.95
C GLU A 63 0.32 -10.89 -0.50
N GLN A 64 0.07 -10.00 0.47
CA GLN A 64 0.10 -10.34 1.89
C GLN A 64 -1.05 -11.28 2.26
N ALA A 65 -0.75 -12.23 3.14
CA ALA A 65 -1.78 -13.01 3.80
C ALA A 65 -2.67 -12.05 4.61
N GLY A 66 -3.98 -12.12 4.37
CA GLY A 66 -4.96 -11.23 5.01
C GLY A 66 -5.37 -10.03 4.16
N PHE A 67 -4.76 -9.76 3.00
CA PHE A 67 -5.25 -8.72 2.10
C PHE A 67 -6.69 -9.01 1.64
N PRO A 68 -7.61 -8.02 1.64
CA PRO A 68 -7.41 -6.60 2.00
C PRO A 68 -7.72 -6.27 3.46
N GLN A 69 -8.04 -7.26 4.29
CA GLN A 69 -8.54 -7.07 5.65
C GLN A 69 -7.46 -6.64 6.65
N GLU A 70 -6.30 -7.27 6.54
CA GLU A 70 -5.12 -7.06 7.39
C GLU A 70 -3.91 -6.74 6.49
N ILE A 71 -3.20 -5.65 6.79
CA ILE A 71 -2.10 -5.15 5.98
C ILE A 71 -0.94 -4.74 6.90
N ASP A 72 0.24 -5.26 6.62
CA ASP A 72 1.49 -4.77 7.16
C ASP A 72 2.13 -3.79 6.16
N TRP A 73 2.08 -2.50 6.47
CA TRP A 73 2.71 -1.48 5.62
C TRP A 73 4.24 -1.48 5.71
N GLY A 74 4.82 -2.21 6.68
CA GLY A 74 6.22 -2.15 7.03
C GLY A 74 6.58 -0.86 7.77
N LYS A 75 7.82 -0.81 8.29
CA LYS A 75 8.36 0.39 8.93
C LYS A 75 9.03 1.27 7.88
N GLN A 76 8.56 2.51 7.71
CA GLN A 76 9.26 3.46 6.85
C GLN A 76 10.69 3.72 7.38
N PRO A 77 11.67 3.94 6.49
CA PRO A 77 12.97 4.45 6.89
C PRO A 77 12.83 5.81 7.59
N ALA A 78 13.72 6.13 8.52
CA ALA A 78 13.80 7.48 9.05
C ALA A 78 14.10 8.43 7.87
N ALA A 79 13.26 9.45 7.69
CA ALA A 79 13.58 10.52 6.76
C ALA A 79 14.95 11.07 7.14
N PHE A 80 15.86 11.22 6.17
CA PHE A 80 17.12 11.90 6.43
C PHE A 80 16.79 13.35 6.79
N THR A 81 16.69 13.64 8.10
CA THR A 81 16.61 14.99 8.64
C THR A 81 17.99 15.60 8.50
N GLY A 82 18.34 15.99 7.29
CA GLY A 82 19.48 16.87 7.05
C GLY A 82 19.12 18.22 7.65
N LYS A 83 19.68 18.53 8.82
CA LYS A 83 20.04 19.91 9.14
C LYS A 83 21.18 20.32 8.22
#